data_AF-A0A814YWB0-F1
#
_entry.id   AF-A0A814YWB0-F1
#
_cell.length_a   1.000
_cell.length_b   1.000
_cell.length_c   1.000
_cell.angle_alpha   90.00
_cell.angle_beta   90.00
_cell.angle_gamma   90.00
#
_symmetry.space_group_name_H-M   'P 1'
#
loop_
_entity.id
_entity.type
_entity.pdbx_description
1 polymer ?
#
loop_
_entity_poly.entity_id
_entity_poly.type
_entity_poly.pdbx_seq_one_letter_code
_entity_poly.pdbx_strand_id
1 'polypeptide(L)'
;MIAYSSVSYFQVRLPSGDNQTSLLNIVISIRDLLDCVVEVNMSSVYVIVDSVGINDLMTSLQSSPNALTNNPIVQLLSSGNQNTVGQILTAISQQFNQLNSENIEQAVSSGIPAATILVSSLGSSSLQGNSTSFNESALTDYNKILNAQANIRDYLMTFTTNLLITTSNSIKLQSSALAQITQSTNQLTRAALSIVSNRCYQLALALSSMATEISYEDAQVAANQLIQCASNVLTAVNGPLQQRASTLDLDYSRANSIPADYDTNLESPWSNTNLFGGGDEASIEQNRNIYYQKQLANEISTQVTSIISLITSSLNIHLNIGQNSIINTSQTYMSLETISVTSLSDRIVKQVGNAQFHIPSDFNLNTNDNSSISVRSKMDVLASFGKSSNTNLSRSVSLSIIDQNGNEISFQANENNSIKLIIPRDPNVLIPSMYLQNV
;
A
#
# COMPACT_ATOMS: atom_id res chain seq x y z
N MET A 1 17.75 -43.58 27.12
CA MET A 1 16.44 -43.12 27.62
C MET A 1 15.69 -42.58 26.41
N ILE A 2 14.61 -43.23 25.99
CA ILE A 2 13.82 -42.81 24.81
C ILE A 2 12.86 -41.73 25.31
N ALA A 3 13.10 -40.48 24.94
CA ALA A 3 12.16 -39.39 25.21
C ALA A 3 11.00 -39.47 24.22
N TYR A 4 9.77 -39.46 24.72
CA TYR A 4 8.56 -39.41 23.91
C TYR A 4 7.93 -38.03 24.07
N SER A 5 7.61 -37.39 22.94
CA SER A 5 6.75 -36.20 22.92
C SER A 5 5.30 -36.65 23.05
N SER A 6 4.50 -35.94 23.84
CA SER A 6 3.04 -36.14 23.91
C SER A 6 2.32 -35.64 22.65
N VAL A 7 3.02 -34.92 21.77
CA VAL A 7 2.51 -34.44 20.49
C VAL A 7 2.92 -35.43 19.40
N SER A 8 1.96 -36.21 18.90
CA SER A 8 2.17 -37.27 17.91
C SER A 8 2.08 -36.80 16.45
N TYR A 9 1.64 -35.56 16.22
CA TYR A 9 1.54 -34.97 14.88
C TYR A 9 1.81 -33.47 14.91
N PHE A 10 2.48 -32.96 13.87
CA PHE A 10 2.68 -31.54 13.64
C PHE A 10 2.06 -31.18 12.30
N GLN A 11 1.22 -30.15 12.28
CA GLN A 11 0.71 -29.58 11.04
C GLN A 11 1.44 -28.27 10.77
N VAL A 12 2.18 -28.23 9.66
CA VAL A 12 2.92 -27.05 9.23
C VAL A 12 2.33 -26.58 7.90
N ARG A 13 2.08 -25.28 7.78
CA ARG A 13 1.68 -24.65 6.52
C ARG A 13 2.92 -24.09 5.87
N LEU A 14 3.12 -24.46 4.61
CA LEU A 14 4.27 -24.04 3.84
C LEU A 14 3.89 -22.85 2.96
N PRO A 15 4.78 -21.85 2.79
CA PRO A 15 4.54 -20.78 1.84
C PRO A 15 4.46 -21.38 0.43
N SER A 16 3.44 -20.98 -0.35
CA SER A 16 3.39 -21.29 -1.78
C SER A 16 4.52 -20.55 -2.48
N GLY A 17 5.24 -21.25 -3.37
CA GLY A 17 6.29 -20.64 -4.18
C GLY A 17 5.90 -20.50 -5.65
N ASP A 18 6.73 -19.80 -6.39
CA ASP A 18 6.77 -19.80 -7.85
C ASP A 18 7.74 -20.89 -8.35
N ASN A 19 8.04 -20.90 -9.65
CA ASN A 19 8.96 -21.88 -10.25
C ASN A 19 10.38 -21.89 -9.63
N GLN A 20 10.77 -20.87 -8.86
CA GLN A 20 12.08 -20.78 -8.22
C GLN A 20 12.03 -21.04 -6.71
N THR A 21 10.90 -20.78 -6.07
CA THR A 21 10.74 -20.81 -4.59
C THR A 21 9.84 -21.95 -4.09
N SER A 22 9.21 -22.70 -5.00
CA SER A 22 8.31 -23.81 -4.64
C SER A 22 9.01 -25.02 -4.03
N LEU A 23 10.31 -25.21 -4.30
CA LEU A 23 11.06 -26.35 -3.76
C LEU A 23 11.56 -26.02 -2.36
N LEU A 24 10.95 -26.66 -1.34
CA LEU A 24 11.33 -26.49 0.05
C LEU A 24 12.09 -27.71 0.55
N ASN A 25 13.30 -27.45 1.05
CA ASN A 25 14.07 -28.43 1.81
C ASN A 25 13.63 -28.36 3.27
N ILE A 26 12.96 -29.41 3.75
CA ILE A 26 12.42 -29.46 5.10
C ILE A 26 13.41 -30.21 5.99
N VAL A 27 13.85 -29.55 7.07
CA VAL A 27 14.67 -30.15 8.12
C VAL A 27 13.90 -30.07 9.42
N ILE A 28 13.75 -31.21 10.09
CA ILE A 28 13.15 -31.27 11.43
C ILE A 28 14.28 -31.34 12.44
N SER A 29 14.41 -30.30 13.26
CA SER A 29 15.39 -30.26 14.36
C SER A 29 14.68 -30.60 15.67
N ILE A 30 15.05 -31.75 16.26
CA ILE A 30 14.53 -32.21 17.55
C ILE A 30 15.59 -31.90 18.62
N ARG A 31 15.21 -31.08 19.60
CA ARG A 31 16.04 -30.74 20.77
C ARG A 31 15.56 -31.46 22.01
N ASP A 32 16.51 -31.96 22.81
CA ASP A 32 16.22 -32.48 24.15
C ASP A 32 16.42 -31.41 25.25
N LEU A 33 16.18 -31.80 26.50
CA LEU A 33 16.30 -30.92 27.67
C LEU A 33 17.75 -30.52 28.01
N LEU A 34 18.74 -31.15 27.38
CA LEU A 34 20.18 -30.86 27.55
C LEU A 34 20.75 -30.12 26.34
N ASP A 35 19.89 -29.60 25.47
CA ASP A 35 20.24 -28.89 24.23
C ASP A 35 20.99 -29.76 23.20
N CYS A 36 20.84 -31.09 23.28
CA CYS A 36 21.31 -31.98 22.22
C CYS A 36 20.34 -31.92 21.04
N VAL A 37 20.90 -31.73 19.83
CA VAL A 37 20.13 -31.56 18.59
C VAL A 37 20.25 -32.80 17.70
N VAL A 38 19.12 -33.35 17.28
CA VAL A 38 19.04 -34.34 16.18
C VAL A 38 18.30 -33.71 15.02
N GLU A 39 18.94 -33.66 13.85
CA GLU A 39 18.33 -33.17 12.62
C GLU A 39 17.88 -34.33 11.73
N VAL A 40 16.64 -34.27 11.28
CA VAL A 40 16.06 -35.22 10.32
C VAL A 40 15.80 -34.47 9.03
N ASN A 41 16.58 -34.80 7.99
CA ASN A 41 16.35 -34.31 6.64
C ASN A 41 15.13 -35.02 6.06
N MET A 42 14.11 -34.26 5.71
CA MET A 42 12.94 -34.76 5.00
C MET A 42 13.18 -34.65 3.49
N SER A 43 12.42 -35.41 2.70
CA SER A 43 12.40 -35.21 1.26
C SER A 43 11.95 -33.78 0.92
N SER A 44 12.54 -33.21 -0.12
CA SER A 44 12.13 -31.90 -0.62
C SER A 44 10.66 -31.94 -1.05
N VAL A 45 9.88 -30.93 -0.68
CA VAL A 45 8.46 -30.81 -1.04
C VAL A 45 8.32 -29.66 -2.02
N TYR A 46 7.54 -29.88 -3.08
CA TYR A 46 7.17 -28.82 -4.02
C TYR A 46 5.81 -28.25 -3.62
N VAL A 47 5.76 -26.97 -3.27
CA VAL A 47 4.55 -26.31 -2.75
C VAL A 47 3.97 -25.38 -3.82
N ILE A 48 2.90 -25.83 -4.46
CA ILE A 48 2.16 -25.05 -5.45
C ILE A 48 0.99 -24.30 -4.83
N VAL A 49 0.57 -23.24 -5.51
CA VAL A 49 -0.66 -22.51 -5.18
C VAL A 49 -1.88 -23.43 -5.35
N ASP A 50 -2.78 -23.41 -4.37
CA ASP A 50 -4.08 -24.07 -4.45
C ASP A 50 -5.04 -23.29 -5.36
N SER A 51 -4.78 -23.33 -6.66
CA SER A 51 -5.57 -22.62 -7.67
C SER A 51 -7.01 -23.11 -7.73
N VAL A 52 -7.25 -24.39 -7.41
CA VAL A 52 -8.59 -24.97 -7.31
C VAL A 52 -9.35 -24.35 -6.14
N GLY A 53 -8.77 -24.34 -4.93
CA GLY A 53 -9.39 -23.74 -3.76
C GLY A 53 -9.66 -22.23 -3.92
N ILE A 54 -8.78 -21.51 -4.61
CA ILE A 54 -8.97 -20.08 -4.92
C ILE A 54 -10.09 -19.86 -5.95
N ASN A 55 -10.16 -20.68 -6.99
CA ASN A 55 -11.26 -20.62 -7.97
C ASN A 55 -12.60 -21.01 -7.34
N ASP A 56 -12.61 -22.00 -6.45
CA ASP A 56 -13.76 -22.39 -5.67
C ASP A 56 -14.21 -21.26 -4.74
N LEU A 57 -13.27 -20.54 -4.10
CA LEU A 57 -13.57 -19.34 -3.32
C LEU A 57 -14.19 -18.24 -4.20
N MET A 58 -13.61 -17.96 -5.37
CA MET A 58 -14.12 -16.96 -6.30
C MET A 58 -15.54 -17.30 -6.77
N THR A 59 -15.77 -18.56 -7.14
CA THR A 59 -17.10 -19.06 -7.55
C THR A 59 -18.08 -19.02 -6.37
N SER A 60 -17.63 -19.42 -5.18
CA SER A 60 -18.44 -19.40 -3.96
C SER A 60 -18.89 -17.99 -3.60
N LEU A 61 -18.00 -17.00 -3.71
CA LEU A 61 -18.28 -15.58 -3.45
C LEU A 61 -19.23 -14.96 -4.49
N GLN A 62 -19.23 -15.48 -5.72
CA GLN A 62 -20.15 -15.08 -6.78
C GLN A 62 -21.50 -15.82 -6.71
N SER A 63 -21.52 -16.99 -6.07
CA SER A 63 -22.72 -17.78 -5.78
C SER A 63 -23.29 -17.43 -4.39
N SER A 64 -24.55 -17.80 -4.13
CA SER A 64 -25.32 -17.44 -2.92
C SER A 64 -24.54 -17.48 -1.58
N PRO A 65 -24.88 -16.62 -0.58
CA PRO A 65 -24.23 -16.57 0.75
C PRO A 65 -24.07 -17.92 1.47
N ASN A 66 -24.92 -18.90 1.19
CA ASN A 66 -24.85 -20.24 1.80
C ASN A 66 -23.68 -21.09 1.28
N ALA A 67 -23.08 -20.76 0.13
CA ALA A 67 -21.90 -21.45 -0.39
C ALA A 67 -20.61 -21.06 0.37
N LEU A 68 -20.61 -19.90 1.01
CA LEU A 68 -19.43 -19.32 1.69
C LEU A 68 -19.09 -19.99 3.02
N THR A 69 -20.11 -20.40 3.79
CA THR A 69 -19.91 -21.00 5.12
C THR A 69 -19.24 -22.37 5.08
N ASN A 70 -19.33 -23.07 3.96
CA ASN A 70 -18.71 -24.38 3.75
C ASN A 70 -17.37 -24.30 3.00
N ASN A 71 -16.94 -23.11 2.57
CA ASN A 71 -15.68 -22.96 1.87
C ASN A 71 -14.50 -23.16 2.84
N PRO A 72 -13.54 -24.07 2.57
CA PRO A 72 -12.44 -24.37 3.48
C PRO A 72 -11.55 -23.16 3.80
N ILE A 73 -11.32 -22.28 2.83
CA ILE A 73 -10.54 -21.06 3.02
C ILE A 73 -11.26 -20.13 4.00
N VAL A 74 -12.57 -19.93 3.82
CA VAL A 74 -13.39 -19.10 4.70
C VAL A 74 -13.39 -19.65 6.12
N GLN A 75 -13.52 -20.96 6.30
CA GLN A 75 -13.47 -21.59 7.64
C GLN A 75 -12.13 -21.34 8.34
N LEU A 76 -11.03 -21.40 7.59
CA LEU A 76 -9.71 -21.09 8.15
C LEU A 76 -9.55 -19.60 8.50
N LEU A 77 -10.09 -18.70 7.67
CA LEU A 77 -10.11 -17.25 7.96
C LEU A 77 -10.98 -16.94 9.20
N SER A 78 -12.11 -17.63 9.35
CA SER A 78 -13.00 -17.52 10.51
C SER A 78 -12.40 -18.05 11.81
N SER A 79 -11.25 -18.75 11.77
CA SER A 79 -10.58 -19.23 12.99
C SER A 79 -10.12 -18.11 13.92
N GLY A 80 -9.93 -16.89 13.40
CA GLY A 80 -9.41 -15.75 14.16
C GLY A 80 -7.95 -15.90 14.60
N ASN A 81 -7.28 -17.01 14.25
CA ASN A 81 -5.89 -17.23 14.56
C ASN A 81 -5.03 -16.35 13.64
N GLN A 82 -4.30 -15.39 14.21
CA GLN A 82 -3.52 -14.40 13.46
C GLN A 82 -2.53 -15.01 12.46
N ASN A 83 -1.87 -16.11 12.83
CA ASN A 83 -0.90 -16.77 11.95
C ASN A 83 -1.63 -17.38 10.74
N THR A 84 -2.72 -18.11 11.00
CA THR A 84 -3.59 -18.69 9.98
C THR A 84 -4.16 -17.62 9.06
N VAL A 85 -4.80 -16.58 9.62
CA VAL A 85 -5.45 -15.52 8.87
C VAL A 85 -4.44 -14.72 8.06
N GLY A 86 -3.32 -14.31 8.69
CA GLY A 86 -2.28 -13.54 8.02
C GLY A 86 -1.66 -14.31 6.85
N GLN A 87 -1.32 -15.59 7.04
CA GLN A 87 -0.74 -16.41 5.97
C GLN A 87 -1.70 -16.64 4.81
N ILE A 88 -2.97 -16.96 5.10
CA ILE A 88 -3.98 -17.18 4.06
C ILE A 88 -4.25 -15.90 3.28
N LEU A 89 -4.47 -14.77 3.97
CA LEU A 89 -4.75 -13.50 3.31
C LEU A 89 -3.57 -13.07 2.43
N THR A 90 -2.34 -13.24 2.91
CA THR A 90 -1.13 -12.98 2.12
C THR A 90 -1.10 -13.84 0.85
N ALA A 91 -1.26 -15.17 0.97
CA ALA A 91 -1.17 -16.08 -0.17
C ALA A 91 -2.26 -15.82 -1.22
N ILE A 92 -3.51 -15.64 -0.77
CA ILE A 92 -4.63 -15.34 -1.67
C ILE A 92 -4.42 -13.99 -2.36
N SER A 93 -4.01 -12.96 -1.59
CA SER A 93 -3.79 -11.62 -2.14
C SER A 93 -2.69 -11.61 -3.18
N GLN A 94 -1.59 -12.35 -2.96
CA GLN A 94 -0.52 -12.51 -3.96
C GLN A 94 -1.06 -13.09 -5.27
N GLN A 95 -1.89 -14.13 -5.21
CA GLN A 95 -2.52 -14.68 -6.41
C GLN A 95 -3.41 -13.65 -7.11
N PHE A 96 -4.24 -12.91 -6.38
CA PHE A 96 -5.06 -11.86 -6.98
C PHE A 96 -4.23 -10.71 -7.55
N ASN A 97 -3.08 -10.38 -6.94
CA ASN A 97 -2.18 -9.35 -7.46
C ASN A 97 -1.54 -9.79 -8.78
N GLN A 98 -1.15 -11.06 -8.89
CA GLN A 98 -0.66 -11.62 -10.14
C GLN A 98 -1.74 -11.58 -11.24
N LEU A 99 -2.95 -12.06 -10.93
CA LEU A 99 -4.08 -12.02 -11.87
C LEU A 99 -4.39 -10.58 -12.32
N ASN A 100 -4.30 -9.61 -11.41
CA ASN A 100 -4.50 -8.19 -11.77
C ASN A 100 -3.44 -7.70 -12.76
N SER A 101 -2.17 -8.02 -12.55
CA SER A 101 -1.09 -7.67 -13.48
C SER A 101 -1.33 -8.28 -14.88
N GLU A 102 -1.70 -9.56 -14.95
CA GLU A 102 -2.03 -10.24 -16.21
C GLU A 102 -3.24 -9.58 -16.91
N ASN A 103 -4.29 -9.24 -16.15
CA ASN A 103 -5.47 -8.56 -16.67
C ASN A 103 -5.16 -7.16 -17.20
N ILE A 104 -4.26 -6.42 -16.54
CA ILE A 104 -3.82 -5.09 -16.99
C ILE A 104 -3.03 -5.22 -18.30
N GLU A 105 -2.09 -6.15 -18.39
CA GLU A 105 -1.32 -6.39 -19.63
C GLU A 105 -2.24 -6.77 -20.79
N GLN A 106 -3.21 -7.65 -20.54
CA GLN A 106 -4.22 -8.02 -21.53
C GLN A 106 -5.08 -6.82 -21.95
N ALA A 107 -5.55 -6.00 -21.00
CA ALA A 107 -6.32 -4.78 -21.26
C ALA A 107 -5.53 -3.79 -22.13
N VAL A 108 -4.25 -3.57 -21.81
CA VAL A 108 -3.36 -2.69 -22.59
C VAL A 108 -3.12 -3.23 -23.99
N SER A 109 -2.88 -4.54 -24.12
CA SER A 109 -2.73 -5.19 -25.43
C SER A 109 -4.00 -5.11 -26.29
N SER A 110 -5.17 -4.99 -25.65
CA SER A 110 -6.49 -5.01 -26.30
C SER A 110 -7.01 -3.65 -26.74
N GLY A 111 -6.34 -2.54 -26.42
CA GLY A 111 -6.83 -1.21 -26.80
C GLY A 111 -6.82 -0.14 -25.74
N ILE A 112 -6.56 -0.48 -24.48
CA ILE A 112 -6.81 0.42 -23.36
C ILE A 112 -5.51 1.14 -22.98
N PRO A 113 -5.45 2.49 -22.99
CA PRO A 113 -4.26 3.21 -22.58
C PRO A 113 -3.88 2.89 -21.12
N ALA A 114 -2.64 2.45 -20.87
CA ALA A 114 -2.19 2.11 -19.51
C ALA A 114 -2.38 3.27 -18.51
N ALA A 115 -2.26 4.52 -18.97
CA ALA A 115 -2.45 5.73 -18.16
C ALA A 115 -3.83 5.82 -17.47
N THR A 116 -4.87 5.23 -18.04
CA THR A 116 -6.26 5.35 -17.57
C THR A 116 -6.67 4.27 -16.57
N ILE A 117 -5.94 3.15 -16.54
CA ILE A 117 -6.27 1.97 -15.71
C ILE A 117 -5.18 1.60 -14.69
N LEU A 118 -3.99 2.20 -14.79
CA LEU A 118 -2.84 1.86 -13.98
C LEU A 118 -2.08 3.11 -13.49
N VAL A 119 -1.67 3.04 -12.23
CA VAL A 119 -0.58 3.82 -11.66
C VAL A 119 0.69 2.97 -11.64
N SER A 120 1.75 3.45 -12.30
CA SER A 120 2.95 2.65 -12.52
C SER A 120 3.81 2.59 -11.26
N SER A 121 4.23 1.38 -10.88
CA SER A 121 5.14 1.17 -9.76
C SER A 121 6.46 1.93 -9.92
N LEU A 122 7.17 2.14 -8.81
CA LEU A 122 8.52 2.68 -8.82
C LEU A 122 9.45 1.71 -9.55
N GLY A 123 10.18 2.22 -10.54
CA GLY A 123 11.11 1.42 -11.36
C GLY A 123 10.47 0.62 -12.49
N SER A 124 9.15 0.70 -12.72
CA SER A 124 8.55 0.04 -13.88
C SER A 124 8.95 0.70 -15.20
N SER A 125 8.93 -0.08 -16.28
CA SER A 125 9.01 0.43 -17.65
C SER A 125 7.61 0.81 -18.17
N SER A 126 7.54 1.52 -19.30
CA SER A 126 6.25 1.80 -19.92
C SER A 126 5.64 0.53 -20.52
N LEU A 127 4.32 0.41 -20.39
CA LEU A 127 3.53 -0.61 -21.07
C LEU A 127 3.13 -0.07 -22.44
N GLN A 128 3.51 -0.78 -23.50
CA GLN A 128 3.16 -0.40 -24.86
C GLN A 128 1.93 -1.20 -25.33
N GLY A 129 0.87 -0.49 -25.72
CA GLY A 129 -0.30 -1.08 -26.38
C GLY A 129 -0.15 -1.06 -27.90
N ASN A 130 -0.71 -2.06 -28.59
CA ASN A 130 -0.57 -2.26 -30.04
C ASN A 130 -1.63 -1.54 -30.90
N SER A 131 -2.44 -0.67 -30.29
CA SER A 131 -3.71 -0.21 -30.89
C SER A 131 -3.73 1.30 -31.13
N THR A 132 -4.15 1.70 -32.33
CA THR A 132 -4.37 3.10 -32.73
C THR A 132 -5.71 3.67 -32.27
N SER A 133 -6.65 2.83 -31.82
CA SER A 133 -8.00 3.22 -31.39
C SER A 133 -8.37 2.61 -30.04
N PHE A 134 -9.08 3.39 -29.22
CA PHE A 134 -9.63 2.97 -27.93
C PHE A 134 -10.68 1.86 -28.10
N ASN A 135 -10.56 0.78 -27.33
CA ASN A 135 -11.47 -0.36 -27.38
C ASN A 135 -12.45 -0.35 -26.19
N GLU A 136 -13.67 0.14 -26.41
CA GLU A 136 -14.71 0.25 -25.38
C GLU A 136 -15.20 -1.12 -24.87
N SER A 137 -15.28 -2.13 -25.74
CA SER A 137 -15.71 -3.48 -25.37
C SER A 137 -14.69 -4.12 -24.42
N ALA A 138 -13.40 -4.00 -24.73
CA ALA A 138 -12.33 -4.48 -23.86
C ALA A 138 -12.35 -3.77 -22.50
N LEU A 139 -12.71 -2.47 -22.47
CA LEU A 139 -12.82 -1.74 -21.21
C LEU A 139 -13.99 -2.24 -20.36
N THR A 140 -15.11 -2.58 -20.98
CA THR A 140 -16.26 -3.15 -20.28
C THR A 140 -15.93 -4.52 -19.68
N ASP A 141 -15.24 -5.39 -20.43
CA ASP A 141 -14.81 -6.70 -19.93
C ASP A 141 -13.79 -6.57 -18.79
N TYR A 142 -12.82 -5.67 -18.95
CA TYR A 142 -11.85 -5.36 -17.89
C TYR A 142 -12.54 -4.87 -16.61
N ASN A 143 -13.47 -3.93 -16.72
CA ASN A 143 -14.20 -3.39 -15.57
C ASN A 143 -15.08 -4.46 -14.88
N LYS A 144 -15.63 -5.40 -15.63
CA LYS A 144 -16.38 -6.54 -15.06
C LYS A 144 -15.47 -7.43 -14.20
N ILE A 145 -14.27 -7.75 -14.69
CA ILE A 145 -13.27 -8.53 -13.93
C ILE A 145 -12.82 -7.73 -12.70
N LEU A 146 -12.54 -6.43 -12.87
CA LEU A 146 -12.10 -5.53 -11.81
C LEU A 146 -13.10 -5.50 -10.65
N ASN A 147 -14.39 -5.30 -10.95
CA ASN A 147 -15.46 -5.26 -9.97
C ASN A 147 -15.66 -6.61 -9.25
N ALA A 148 -15.56 -7.73 -9.98
CA ALA A 148 -15.63 -9.06 -9.37
C ALA A 148 -14.50 -9.28 -8.35
N GLN A 149 -13.27 -8.88 -8.68
CA GLN A 149 -12.13 -9.00 -7.77
C GLN A 149 -12.21 -8.01 -6.60
N ALA A 150 -12.71 -6.80 -6.82
CA ALA A 150 -12.94 -5.82 -5.75
C ALA A 150 -13.92 -6.34 -4.69
N ASN A 151 -15.03 -6.97 -5.10
CA ASN A 151 -16.00 -7.56 -4.18
C ASN A 151 -15.37 -8.65 -3.28
N ILE A 152 -14.48 -9.47 -3.85
CA ILE A 152 -13.76 -10.51 -3.11
C ILE A 152 -12.81 -9.86 -2.09
N ARG A 153 -12.07 -8.82 -2.49
CA ARG A 153 -11.18 -8.09 -1.57
C ARG A 153 -11.94 -7.41 -0.44
N ASP A 154 -13.07 -6.76 -0.73
CA ASP A 154 -13.96 -6.18 0.29
C ASP A 154 -14.35 -7.23 1.34
N TYR A 155 -14.73 -8.43 0.91
CA TYR A 155 -15.07 -9.53 1.81
C TYR A 155 -13.86 -10.00 2.63
N LEU A 156 -12.73 -10.27 1.98
CA LEU A 156 -11.51 -10.75 2.63
C LEU A 156 -10.97 -9.75 3.68
N MET A 157 -11.12 -8.45 3.44
CA MET A 157 -10.66 -7.42 4.37
C MET A 157 -11.38 -7.45 5.71
N THR A 158 -12.61 -7.96 5.77
CA THR A 158 -13.37 -8.04 7.03
C THR A 158 -12.67 -8.91 8.07
N PHE A 159 -11.91 -9.93 7.64
CA PHE A 159 -11.14 -10.80 8.54
C PHE A 159 -9.93 -10.10 9.18
N THR A 160 -9.54 -8.92 8.71
CA THR A 160 -8.43 -8.14 9.30
C THR A 160 -8.87 -7.26 10.46
N THR A 161 -10.17 -6.95 10.57
CA THR A 161 -10.70 -5.93 11.49
C THR A 161 -10.55 -6.29 12.97
N ASN A 162 -10.74 -7.56 13.32
CA ASN A 162 -10.86 -8.04 14.70
C ASN A 162 -9.66 -8.85 15.19
N LEU A 163 -8.57 -8.90 14.42
CA LEU A 163 -7.36 -9.58 14.89
C LEU A 163 -6.79 -8.83 16.10
N LEU A 164 -6.30 -9.55 17.10
CA LEU A 164 -5.64 -8.88 18.24
C LEU A 164 -4.29 -8.29 17.79
N ILE A 165 -3.70 -7.37 18.55
CA ILE A 165 -2.32 -6.89 18.33
C ILE A 165 -1.61 -7.04 19.67
N THR A 166 -0.82 -8.10 19.81
CA THR A 166 -0.25 -8.51 21.10
C THR A 166 1.26 -8.59 21.11
N THR A 167 1.90 -8.73 19.95
CA THR A 167 3.36 -8.95 19.80
C THR A 167 3.92 -8.32 18.53
N SER A 168 5.24 -8.16 18.44
CA SER A 168 5.92 -7.74 17.19
C SER A 168 5.56 -8.64 16.01
N ASN A 169 5.48 -9.96 16.23
CA ASN A 169 5.07 -10.94 15.22
C ASN A 169 3.64 -10.71 14.73
N SER A 170 2.72 -10.37 15.65
CA SER A 170 1.35 -10.03 15.25
C SER A 170 1.29 -8.78 14.38
N ILE A 171 2.17 -7.79 14.63
CA ILE A 171 2.28 -6.59 13.80
C ILE A 171 2.82 -6.95 12.42
N LYS A 172 3.95 -7.68 12.35
CA LYS A 172 4.58 -8.09 11.08
C LYS A 172 3.64 -8.90 10.18
N LEU A 173 2.94 -9.88 10.73
CA LEU A 173 2.04 -10.74 9.96
C LEU A 173 0.85 -9.96 9.42
N GLN A 174 0.26 -9.10 10.24
CA GLN A 174 -0.90 -8.32 9.84
C GLN A 174 -0.53 -7.19 8.88
N SER A 175 0.57 -6.49 9.11
CA SER A 175 1.04 -5.46 8.18
C SER A 175 1.40 -6.07 6.83
N SER A 176 2.02 -7.26 6.81
CA SER A 176 2.28 -8.00 5.58
C SER A 176 0.99 -8.37 4.85
N ALA A 177 0.00 -8.93 5.56
CA ALA A 177 -1.30 -9.24 4.95
C ALA A 177 -1.99 -7.99 4.38
N LEU A 178 -1.95 -6.86 5.10
CA LEU A 178 -2.50 -5.59 4.64
C LEU A 178 -1.77 -5.03 3.42
N ALA A 179 -0.44 -5.10 3.39
CA ALA A 179 0.35 -4.65 2.25
C ALA A 179 0.03 -5.47 0.99
N GLN A 180 -0.17 -6.78 1.14
CA GLN A 180 -0.50 -7.67 0.01
C GLN A 180 -1.94 -7.48 -0.47
N ILE A 181 -2.92 -7.43 0.44
CA ILE A 181 -4.34 -7.27 0.04
C ILE A 181 -4.62 -5.92 -0.60
N THR A 182 -3.80 -4.90 -0.33
CA THR A 182 -3.93 -3.56 -0.91
C THR A 182 -3.06 -3.30 -2.15
N GLN A 183 -2.18 -4.23 -2.54
CA GLN A 183 -1.23 -3.98 -3.63
C GLN A 183 -1.91 -3.68 -4.98
N SER A 184 -3.04 -4.32 -5.28
CA SER A 184 -3.87 -4.01 -6.45
C SER A 184 -4.78 -2.82 -6.17
N THR A 185 -4.22 -1.62 -6.27
CA THR A 185 -4.86 -0.36 -5.86
C THR A 185 -6.14 -0.03 -6.64
N ASN A 186 -6.28 -0.55 -7.86
CA ASN A 186 -7.47 -0.42 -8.72
C ASN A 186 -8.66 -1.27 -8.26
N GLN A 187 -8.47 -2.17 -7.28
CA GLN A 187 -9.49 -3.12 -6.81
C GLN A 187 -9.95 -2.84 -5.38
N LEU A 188 -9.68 -1.65 -4.85
CA LEU A 188 -10.02 -1.27 -3.49
C LEU A 188 -11.21 -0.32 -3.46
N THR A 189 -12.31 -0.75 -2.86
CA THR A 189 -13.47 0.13 -2.65
C THR A 189 -13.21 1.13 -1.54
N ARG A 190 -14.03 2.18 -1.44
CA ARG A 190 -13.96 3.13 -0.33
C ARG A 190 -14.15 2.49 1.04
N ALA A 191 -15.01 1.47 1.16
CA ALA A 191 -15.20 0.75 2.42
C ALA A 191 -13.94 -0.03 2.81
N ALA A 192 -13.35 -0.75 1.84
CA ALA A 192 -12.06 -1.43 1.98
C ALA A 192 -10.95 -0.46 2.42
N LEU A 193 -10.86 0.69 1.75
CA LEU A 193 -9.86 1.72 2.06
C LEU A 193 -10.00 2.25 3.49
N SER A 194 -11.22 2.53 3.96
CA SER A 194 -11.46 2.97 5.34
C SER A 194 -11.11 1.90 6.37
N ILE A 195 -11.45 0.63 6.11
CA ILE A 195 -11.09 -0.49 6.99
C ILE A 195 -9.57 -0.61 7.10
N VAL A 196 -8.87 -0.64 5.97
CA VAL A 196 -7.42 -0.88 5.95
C VAL A 196 -6.64 0.34 6.43
N SER A 197 -7.08 1.56 6.12
CA SER A 197 -6.39 2.77 6.62
C SER A 197 -6.43 2.82 8.15
N ASN A 198 -7.60 2.53 8.74
CA ASN A 198 -7.76 2.43 10.19
C ASN A 198 -6.93 1.31 10.79
N ARG A 199 -6.91 0.12 10.16
CA ARG A 199 -6.13 -1.01 10.65
C ARG A 199 -4.62 -0.77 10.56
N CYS A 200 -4.16 -0.19 9.45
CA CYS A 200 -2.76 0.19 9.26
C CYS A 200 -2.32 1.22 10.31
N TYR A 201 -3.17 2.20 10.62
CA TYR A 201 -2.92 3.17 11.68
C TYR A 201 -2.83 2.52 13.07
N GLN A 202 -3.73 1.61 13.42
CA GLN A 202 -3.67 0.87 14.69
C GLN A 202 -2.37 0.06 14.83
N LEU A 203 -1.93 -0.59 13.74
CA LEU A 203 -0.67 -1.34 13.73
C LEU A 203 0.55 -0.42 13.84
N ALA A 204 0.52 0.76 13.23
CA ALA A 204 1.58 1.77 13.37
C ALA A 204 1.66 2.32 14.79
N LEU A 205 0.52 2.56 15.45
CA LEU A 205 0.46 2.93 16.87
C LEU A 205 1.05 1.84 17.75
N ALA A 206 0.67 0.58 17.52
CA ALA A 206 1.20 -0.55 18.28
C ALA A 206 2.72 -0.69 18.08
N LEU A 207 3.21 -0.55 16.83
CA LEU A 207 4.63 -0.56 16.53
C LEU A 207 5.37 0.55 17.29
N SER A 208 4.85 1.78 17.24
CA SER A 208 5.43 2.91 17.96
C SER A 208 5.46 2.72 19.47
N SER A 209 4.45 2.05 20.04
CA SER A 209 4.42 1.76 21.48
C SER A 209 5.41 0.67 21.91
N MET A 210 5.78 -0.23 20.99
CA MET A 210 6.68 -1.36 21.24
C MET A 210 8.11 -1.10 20.75
N ALA A 211 8.36 0.05 20.10
CA ALA A 211 9.58 0.30 19.33
C ALA A 211 10.85 0.13 20.19
N THR A 212 10.83 0.56 21.45
CA THR A 212 11.99 0.42 22.37
C THR A 212 12.24 -0.99 22.88
N GLU A 213 11.28 -1.91 22.69
CA GLU A 213 11.31 -3.28 23.22
C GLU A 213 11.56 -4.35 22.13
N ILE A 214 11.61 -3.94 20.86
CA ILE A 214 11.79 -4.84 19.72
C ILE A 214 13.13 -4.61 19.03
N SER A 215 13.60 -5.59 18.28
CA SER A 215 14.79 -5.44 17.46
C SER A 215 14.55 -4.48 16.29
N TYR A 216 15.62 -3.83 15.83
CA TYR A 216 15.56 -2.98 14.65
C TYR A 216 15.07 -3.76 13.42
N GLU A 217 15.47 -5.02 13.27
CA GLU A 217 15.04 -5.88 12.17
C GLU A 217 13.52 -6.10 12.19
N ASP A 218 12.94 -6.37 13.36
CA ASP A 218 11.49 -6.53 13.51
C ASP A 218 10.75 -5.21 13.22
N ALA A 219 11.27 -4.09 13.73
CA ALA A 219 10.73 -2.76 13.49
C ALA A 219 10.77 -2.40 12.00
N GLN A 220 11.89 -2.68 11.33
CA GLN A 220 12.09 -2.39 9.92
C GLN A 220 11.17 -3.24 9.03
N VAL A 221 11.02 -4.53 9.32
CA VAL A 221 10.10 -5.41 8.58
C VAL A 221 8.66 -4.91 8.72
N ALA A 222 8.22 -4.59 9.94
CA ALA A 222 6.88 -4.05 10.18
C ALA A 222 6.68 -2.69 9.48
N ALA A 223 7.65 -1.78 9.61
CA ALA A 223 7.64 -0.45 9.00
C ALA A 223 7.53 -0.53 7.47
N ASN A 224 8.31 -1.40 6.82
CA ASN A 224 8.28 -1.62 5.38
C ASN A 224 6.87 -1.95 4.90
N GLN A 225 6.23 -2.93 5.55
CA GLN A 225 4.89 -3.40 5.17
C GLN A 225 3.81 -2.34 5.46
N LEU A 226 3.89 -1.64 6.59
CA LEU A 226 2.93 -0.59 6.93
C LEU A 226 3.05 0.63 5.99
N ILE A 227 4.26 1.04 5.64
CA ILE A 227 4.49 2.12 4.68
C ILE A 227 4.03 1.73 3.27
N GLN A 228 4.25 0.48 2.86
CA GLN A 228 3.69 -0.04 1.61
C GLN A 228 2.16 0.00 1.63
N CYS A 229 1.53 -0.51 2.69
CA CYS A 229 0.08 -0.47 2.86
C CYS A 229 -0.46 0.96 2.83
N ALA A 230 0.17 1.90 3.53
CA ALA A 230 -0.22 3.30 3.55
C ALA A 230 -0.13 3.95 2.15
N SER A 231 0.93 3.63 1.41
CA SER A 231 1.12 4.12 0.03
C SER A 231 0.13 3.50 -0.96
N ASN A 232 -0.16 2.19 -0.82
CA ASN A 232 -1.20 1.51 -1.59
C ASN A 232 -2.57 2.18 -1.41
N VAL A 233 -2.96 2.41 -0.16
CA VAL A 233 -4.25 3.04 0.21
C VAL A 233 -4.34 4.47 -0.32
N LEU A 234 -3.26 5.25 -0.19
CA LEU A 234 -3.20 6.61 -0.74
C LEU A 234 -3.29 6.62 -2.27
N THR A 235 -2.63 5.68 -2.94
CA THR A 235 -2.68 5.56 -4.40
C THR A 235 -4.08 5.16 -4.87
N ALA A 236 -4.70 4.18 -4.21
CA ALA A 236 -6.03 3.70 -4.53
C ALA A 236 -7.11 4.78 -4.39
N VAL A 237 -7.10 5.56 -3.31
CA VAL A 237 -8.10 6.61 -3.12
C VAL A 237 -7.94 7.77 -4.12
N ASN A 238 -6.71 8.04 -4.56
CA ASN A 238 -6.42 9.12 -5.51
C ASN A 238 -6.55 8.72 -6.98
N GLY A 239 -6.43 7.42 -7.30
CA GLY A 239 -6.48 6.91 -8.67
C GLY A 239 -7.73 7.39 -9.45
N PRO A 240 -8.96 7.19 -8.93
CA PRO A 240 -10.17 7.68 -9.58
C PRO A 240 -10.23 9.21 -9.73
N LEU A 241 -9.74 9.96 -8.73
CA LEU A 241 -9.72 11.43 -8.76
C LEU A 241 -8.80 11.99 -9.86
N GLN A 242 -7.79 11.21 -10.27
CA GLN A 242 -6.85 11.56 -11.34
C GLN A 242 -7.15 10.85 -12.66
N GLN A 243 -8.29 10.15 -12.76
CA GLN A 243 -8.67 9.38 -13.95
C GLN A 243 -7.62 8.33 -14.35
N ARG A 244 -6.90 7.79 -13.36
CA ARG A 244 -5.90 6.73 -13.52
C ARG A 244 -6.38 5.36 -13.06
N ALA A 245 -7.60 5.32 -12.55
CA ALA A 245 -8.35 4.12 -12.23
C ALA A 245 -9.84 4.42 -12.43
N SER A 246 -10.61 3.42 -12.85
CA SER A 246 -12.06 3.52 -12.91
C SER A 246 -12.67 3.49 -11.51
N THR A 247 -13.80 4.17 -11.34
CA THR A 247 -14.57 4.01 -10.11
C THR A 247 -15.30 2.68 -10.12
N LEU A 248 -15.20 1.93 -9.01
CA LEU A 248 -15.84 0.64 -8.84
C LEU A 248 -17.37 0.77 -8.73
N ASP A 249 -18.09 -0.21 -9.26
CA ASP A 249 -19.56 -0.24 -9.33
C ASP A 249 -20.17 -0.25 -7.93
N LEU A 250 -19.56 -0.96 -7.00
CA LEU A 250 -20.03 -1.02 -5.60
C LEU A 250 -19.94 0.35 -4.93
N ASP A 251 -18.86 1.09 -5.20
CA ASP A 251 -18.69 2.46 -4.73
C ASP A 251 -19.66 3.41 -5.43
N TYR A 252 -19.84 3.27 -6.74
CA TYR A 252 -20.82 4.06 -7.47
C TYR A 252 -22.24 3.83 -6.92
N SER A 253 -22.62 2.58 -6.68
CA SER A 253 -23.92 2.21 -6.09
C SER A 253 -24.09 2.79 -4.68
N ARG A 254 -23.11 2.59 -3.78
CA ARG A 254 -23.13 3.10 -2.39
C ARG A 254 -23.20 4.63 -2.32
N ALA A 255 -22.52 5.34 -3.24
CA ALA A 255 -22.59 6.81 -3.31
C ALA A 255 -23.97 7.33 -3.75
N ASN A 256 -24.77 6.48 -4.40
CA ASN A 256 -26.06 6.83 -4.99
C ASN A 256 -27.24 6.11 -4.30
N SER A 257 -26.99 5.34 -3.24
CA SER A 257 -28.04 4.83 -2.36
C SER A 257 -28.48 5.90 -1.38
N ILE A 258 -29.79 6.08 -1.23
CA ILE A 258 -30.38 7.07 -0.31
C ILE A 258 -29.91 6.75 1.13
N PRO A 259 -29.30 7.71 1.85
CA PRO A 259 -28.89 7.52 3.23
C PRO A 259 -30.06 7.14 4.13
N ALA A 260 -29.84 6.21 5.06
CA ALA A 260 -30.88 5.76 5.99
C ALA A 260 -31.40 6.88 6.90
N ASP A 261 -30.59 7.91 7.13
CA ASP A 261 -30.89 9.08 7.95
C ASP A 261 -31.36 10.29 7.13
N TYR A 262 -31.58 10.16 5.82
CA TYR A 262 -31.90 11.26 4.91
C TYR A 262 -33.09 12.12 5.40
N ASP A 263 -34.16 11.50 5.88
CA ASP A 263 -35.35 12.19 6.37
C ASP A 263 -35.16 12.83 7.76
N THR A 264 -34.13 12.41 8.50
CA THR A 264 -33.89 12.82 9.89
C THR A 264 -32.72 13.78 10.06
N ASN A 265 -31.83 13.86 9.07
CA ASN A 265 -30.61 14.67 9.11
C ASN A 265 -30.67 15.80 8.07
N LEU A 266 -31.19 16.95 8.47
CA LEU A 266 -31.28 18.14 7.62
C LEU A 266 -29.91 18.69 7.20
N GLU A 267 -28.84 18.33 7.91
CA GLU A 267 -27.44 18.67 7.57
C GLU A 267 -26.81 17.66 6.61
N SER A 268 -27.56 16.65 6.15
CA SER A 268 -27.06 15.67 5.19
C SER A 268 -26.55 16.35 3.92
N PRO A 269 -25.37 15.98 3.40
CA PRO A 269 -24.89 16.45 2.10
C PRO A 269 -25.94 16.29 0.99
N TRP A 270 -26.79 15.26 1.08
CA TRP A 270 -27.88 14.97 0.15
C TRP A 270 -29.02 16.00 0.15
N SER A 271 -29.21 16.76 1.23
CA SER A 271 -30.20 17.85 1.27
C SER A 271 -29.70 19.10 0.52
N ASN A 272 -28.40 19.17 0.21
CA ASN A 272 -27.78 20.30 -0.49
C ASN A 272 -27.60 20.01 -1.98
N THR A 273 -28.62 20.34 -2.78
CA THR A 273 -28.60 20.16 -4.24
C THR A 273 -27.48 20.93 -4.95
N ASN A 274 -27.00 22.04 -4.38
CA ASN A 274 -25.88 22.81 -4.93
C ASN A 274 -24.52 22.12 -4.72
N LEU A 275 -24.42 21.19 -3.76
CA LEU A 275 -23.20 20.45 -3.48
C LEU A 275 -22.83 19.46 -4.59
N PHE A 276 -23.85 18.96 -5.29
CA PHE A 276 -23.72 18.00 -6.39
C PHE A 276 -24.13 18.59 -7.75
N GLY A 277 -24.67 19.81 -7.76
CA GLY A 277 -24.97 20.59 -8.95
C GLY A 277 -23.75 21.38 -9.42
N GLY A 278 -22.88 20.76 -10.23
CA GLY A 278 -21.79 21.42 -10.95
C GLY A 278 -22.11 21.55 -12.44
N GLY A 279 -21.87 22.72 -13.01
CA GLY A 279 -22.35 23.17 -14.33
C GLY A 279 -21.59 22.71 -15.58
N ASP A 280 -20.89 21.58 -15.56
CA ASP A 280 -20.24 21.00 -16.74
C ASP A 280 -20.45 19.48 -16.77
N GLU A 281 -21.02 18.97 -17.87
CA GLU A 281 -21.08 17.59 -18.44
C GLU A 281 -21.27 16.33 -17.55
N ALA A 282 -20.98 16.35 -16.24
CA ALA A 282 -21.05 15.22 -15.33
C ALA A 282 -22.44 15.08 -14.66
N SER A 283 -22.94 13.85 -14.58
CA SER A 283 -24.22 13.57 -13.92
C SER A 283 -24.15 13.83 -12.41
N ILE A 284 -25.29 14.11 -11.78
CA ILE A 284 -25.39 14.26 -10.31
C ILE A 284 -24.80 13.02 -9.60
N GLU A 285 -24.97 11.83 -10.17
CA GLU A 285 -24.41 10.60 -9.61
C GLU A 285 -22.89 10.57 -9.64
N GLN A 286 -22.29 11.06 -10.72
CA GLN A 286 -20.84 11.18 -10.84
C GLN A 286 -20.30 12.22 -9.85
N ASN A 287 -20.98 13.35 -9.68
CA ASN A 287 -20.60 14.37 -8.71
C ASN A 287 -20.67 13.87 -7.26
N ARG A 288 -21.70 13.11 -6.89
CA ARG A 288 -21.78 12.44 -5.58
C ARG A 288 -20.60 11.50 -5.34
N ASN A 289 -20.25 10.72 -6.35
CA ASN A 289 -19.14 9.78 -6.25
C ASN A 289 -17.79 10.51 -6.05
N ILE A 290 -17.52 11.53 -6.88
CA ILE A 290 -16.32 12.37 -6.75
C ILE A 290 -16.26 13.04 -5.36
N TYR A 291 -17.40 13.52 -4.85
CA TYR A 291 -17.48 14.13 -3.52
C TYR A 291 -17.03 13.16 -2.41
N TYR A 292 -17.62 11.97 -2.33
CA TYR A 292 -17.26 10.98 -1.32
C TYR A 292 -15.83 10.49 -1.49
N GLN A 293 -15.35 10.37 -2.74
CA GLN A 293 -13.97 10.02 -3.02
C GLN A 293 -12.98 11.09 -2.49
N LYS A 294 -13.30 12.38 -2.69
CA LYS A 294 -12.47 13.50 -2.17
C LYS A 294 -12.47 13.56 -0.65
N GLN A 295 -13.60 13.33 0.01
CA GLN A 295 -13.66 13.29 1.47
C GLN A 295 -12.74 12.20 2.02
N LEU A 296 -12.89 10.97 1.52
CA LEU A 296 -12.06 9.86 1.95
C LEU A 296 -10.57 10.09 1.62
N ALA A 297 -10.26 10.68 0.47
CA ALA A 297 -8.88 11.02 0.11
C ALA A 297 -8.23 11.98 1.10
N ASN A 298 -8.96 12.98 1.59
CA ASN A 298 -8.47 13.91 2.60
C ASN A 298 -8.24 13.21 3.95
N GLU A 299 -9.19 12.39 4.40
CA GLU A 299 -9.07 11.61 5.64
C GLU A 299 -7.86 10.67 5.60
N ILE A 300 -7.74 9.90 4.52
CA ILE A 300 -6.63 8.97 4.30
C ILE A 300 -5.31 9.74 4.23
N SER A 301 -5.25 10.90 3.57
CA SER A 301 -4.03 11.71 3.50
C SER A 301 -3.53 12.13 4.90
N THR A 302 -4.45 12.59 5.77
CA THR A 302 -4.13 12.93 7.16
C THR A 302 -3.70 11.69 7.95
N GLN A 303 -4.39 10.57 7.79
CA GLN A 303 -4.06 9.33 8.50
C GLN A 303 -2.71 8.75 8.05
N VAL A 304 -2.41 8.74 6.75
CA VAL A 304 -1.13 8.30 6.18
C VAL A 304 0.02 9.18 6.67
N THR A 305 -0.19 10.49 6.77
CA THR A 305 0.82 11.40 7.37
C THR A 305 1.12 11.00 8.81
N SER A 306 0.08 10.67 9.59
CA SER A 306 0.22 10.21 10.97
C SER A 306 0.94 8.85 11.05
N ILE A 307 0.61 7.91 10.17
CA ILE A 307 1.29 6.60 10.06
C ILE A 307 2.78 6.80 9.77
N ILE A 308 3.12 7.63 8.78
CA ILE A 308 4.51 7.91 8.41
C ILE A 308 5.27 8.53 9.59
N SER A 309 4.65 9.47 10.32
CA SER A 309 5.24 10.06 11.51
C SER A 309 5.56 9.02 12.58
N LEU A 310 4.58 8.18 12.95
CA LEU A 310 4.75 7.11 13.94
C LEU A 310 5.86 6.14 13.53
N ILE A 311 5.87 5.69 12.27
CA ILE A 311 6.88 4.76 11.76
C ILE A 311 8.26 5.42 11.71
N THR A 312 8.34 6.68 11.31
CA THR A 312 9.60 7.42 11.28
C THR A 312 10.19 7.50 12.68
N SER A 313 9.40 7.89 13.68
CA SER A 313 9.84 7.93 15.08
C SER A 313 10.26 6.54 15.58
N SER A 314 9.50 5.50 15.22
CA SER A 314 9.82 4.11 15.58
C SER A 314 11.13 3.62 14.99
N LEU A 315 11.48 4.04 13.77
CA LEU A 315 12.77 3.69 13.16
C LEU A 315 13.91 4.56 13.69
N ASN A 316 13.64 5.84 13.94
CA ASN A 316 14.63 6.82 14.35
C ASN A 316 15.32 6.45 15.66
N ILE A 317 14.60 5.83 16.61
CA ILE A 317 15.19 5.40 17.89
C ILE A 317 16.30 4.34 17.73
N HIS A 318 16.35 3.66 16.58
CA HIS A 318 17.35 2.62 16.29
C HIS A 318 18.52 3.15 15.44
N LEU A 319 18.46 4.40 14.97
CA LEU A 319 19.48 4.97 14.09
C LEU A 319 20.46 5.85 14.86
N ASN A 320 21.75 5.55 14.71
CA ASN A 320 22.84 6.41 15.15
C ASN A 320 23.31 7.31 14.00
N ILE A 321 24.12 8.33 14.34
CA ILE A 321 24.76 9.20 13.34
C ILE A 321 25.53 8.36 12.32
N GLY A 322 25.27 8.59 11.03
CA GLY A 322 25.86 7.88 9.90
C GLY A 322 25.09 6.61 9.50
N GLN A 323 24.05 6.22 10.21
CA GLN A 323 23.20 5.09 9.85
C GLN A 323 21.96 5.55 9.06
N ASN A 324 21.49 4.68 8.18
CA ASN A 324 20.26 4.88 7.44
C ASN A 324 19.33 3.66 7.53
N SER A 325 18.04 3.94 7.33
CA SER A 325 17.01 2.93 7.12
C SER A 325 16.35 3.21 5.77
N ILE A 326 16.29 2.19 4.92
CA ILE A 326 15.68 2.29 3.60
C ILE A 326 14.45 1.40 3.54
N ILE A 327 13.35 1.99 3.11
CA ILE A 327 12.12 1.32 2.71
C ILE A 327 12.05 1.41 1.19
N ASN A 328 12.19 0.29 0.49
CA ASN A 328 12.15 0.25 -0.96
C ASN A 328 11.12 -0.78 -1.41
N THR A 329 9.97 -0.30 -1.88
CA THR A 329 8.84 -1.12 -2.30
C THR A 329 8.37 -0.69 -3.68
N SER A 330 7.48 -1.45 -4.29
CA SER A 330 6.92 -1.09 -5.60
C SER A 330 6.11 0.21 -5.60
N GLN A 331 5.56 0.64 -4.45
CA GLN A 331 4.73 1.86 -4.39
C GLN A 331 5.41 3.06 -3.75
N THR A 332 6.45 2.83 -2.93
CA THR A 332 7.09 3.89 -2.18
C THR A 332 8.55 3.59 -1.91
N TYR A 333 9.36 4.64 -2.01
CA TYR A 333 10.74 4.68 -1.56
C TYR A 333 10.83 5.68 -0.42
N MET A 334 11.43 5.28 0.69
CA MET A 334 11.72 6.15 1.81
C MET A 334 13.13 5.87 2.31
N SER A 335 13.92 6.91 2.49
CA SER A 335 15.20 6.86 3.18
C SER A 335 15.11 7.73 4.42
N LEU A 336 15.51 7.19 5.56
CA LEU A 336 15.68 7.92 6.81
C LEU A 336 17.14 7.79 7.23
N GLU A 337 17.85 8.90 7.32
CA GLU A 337 19.28 8.90 7.66
C GLU A 337 19.56 9.91 8.77
N THR A 338 20.26 9.47 9.82
CA THR A 338 20.67 10.34 10.93
C THR A 338 22.06 10.89 10.65
N ILE A 339 22.21 12.21 10.59
CA ILE A 339 23.46 12.90 10.24
C ILE A 339 23.74 14.05 11.20
N SER A 340 24.97 14.57 11.19
CA SER A 340 25.27 15.87 11.79
C SER A 340 24.66 16.99 10.94
N VAL A 341 24.16 18.05 11.59
CA VAL A 341 23.69 19.28 10.92
C VAL A 341 24.72 19.82 9.92
N THR A 342 26.01 19.78 10.28
CA THR A 342 27.11 20.24 9.43
C THR A 342 27.27 19.45 8.12
N SER A 343 26.73 18.23 8.05
CA SER A 343 26.80 17.35 6.87
C SER A 343 25.65 17.54 5.88
N LEU A 344 24.82 18.56 6.09
CA LEU A 344 23.65 18.85 5.27
C LEU A 344 23.96 19.83 4.12
N SER A 345 24.92 20.74 4.33
CA SER A 345 25.37 21.70 3.32
C SER A 345 25.93 21.00 2.08
N ASP A 346 25.55 21.49 0.90
CA ASP A 346 25.96 20.97 -0.42
C ASP A 346 25.68 19.46 -0.63
N ARG A 347 24.65 18.94 0.04
CA ARG A 347 24.33 17.50 0.01
C ARG A 347 23.39 17.15 -1.14
N ILE A 348 23.68 16.03 -1.81
CA ILE A 348 22.76 15.40 -2.75
C ILE A 348 22.07 14.22 -2.08
N VAL A 349 20.75 14.28 -1.93
CA VAL A 349 19.91 13.20 -1.41
C VAL A 349 19.30 12.46 -2.60
N LYS A 350 19.84 11.28 -2.92
CA LYS A 350 19.37 10.44 -4.01
C LYS A 350 18.14 9.62 -3.62
N GLN A 351 17.26 9.41 -4.59
CA GLN A 351 16.10 8.54 -4.51
C GLN A 351 16.07 7.59 -5.73
N VAL A 352 15.01 6.78 -5.86
CA VAL A 352 14.81 5.88 -6.99
C VAL A 352 14.44 6.62 -8.28
N GLY A 353 14.76 6.03 -9.43
CA GLY A 353 14.37 6.58 -10.73
C GLY A 353 15.03 7.93 -11.06
N ASN A 354 16.26 8.17 -10.58
CA ASN A 354 17.00 9.44 -10.72
C ASN A 354 16.36 10.65 -10.01
N ALA A 355 15.35 10.43 -9.16
CA ALA A 355 14.89 11.47 -8.25
C ALA A 355 16.03 11.90 -7.32
N GLN A 356 16.17 13.19 -7.10
CA GLN A 356 17.15 13.72 -6.15
C GLN A 356 16.75 15.10 -5.63
N PHE A 357 17.17 15.36 -4.40
CA PHE A 357 17.23 16.71 -3.83
C PHE A 357 18.69 17.15 -3.80
N HIS A 358 18.95 18.38 -4.22
CA HIS A 358 20.23 19.03 -4.03
C HIS A 358 20.06 20.19 -3.05
N ILE A 359 20.67 20.03 -1.89
CA ILE A 359 20.68 20.99 -0.80
C ILE A 359 21.85 21.96 -1.07
N PRO A 360 21.63 23.29 -1.07
CA PRO A 360 22.68 24.26 -1.37
C PRO A 360 23.78 24.28 -0.28
N SER A 361 24.95 24.81 -0.62
CA SER A 361 26.07 24.99 0.32
C SER A 361 25.71 25.89 1.50
N ASP A 362 24.92 26.93 1.24
CA ASP A 362 24.59 27.98 2.20
C ASP A 362 23.30 27.66 2.98
N PHE A 363 22.91 26.37 2.99
CA PHE A 363 21.75 25.89 3.72
C PHE A 363 21.98 26.01 5.23
N ASN A 364 21.08 26.71 5.91
CA ASN A 364 21.16 26.96 7.34
C ASN A 364 19.88 26.47 8.04
N LEU A 365 20.05 25.74 9.13
CA LEU A 365 18.98 25.33 10.04
C LEU A 365 19.05 26.16 11.31
N ASN A 366 17.90 26.58 11.83
CA ASN A 366 17.79 27.24 13.14
C ASN A 366 18.01 26.24 14.30
N THR A 367 19.12 25.52 14.29
CA THR A 367 19.48 24.46 15.22
C THR A 367 20.94 24.55 15.60
N ASN A 368 21.32 24.08 16.78
CA ASN A 368 22.73 24.08 17.20
C ASN A 368 23.57 23.18 16.26
N ASP A 369 24.74 23.67 15.81
CA ASP A 369 25.62 22.98 14.86
C ASP A 369 26.10 21.60 15.32
N ASN A 370 26.12 21.36 16.65
CA ASN A 370 26.52 20.08 17.25
C ASN A 370 25.37 19.07 17.40
N SER A 371 24.16 19.39 16.92
CA SER A 371 23.03 18.47 16.98
C SER A 371 23.05 17.44 15.86
N SER A 372 22.50 16.26 16.15
CA SER A 372 22.17 15.27 15.13
C SER A 372 20.74 15.50 14.67
N ILE A 373 20.53 15.38 13.36
CA ILE A 373 19.22 15.48 12.71
C ILE A 373 18.97 14.23 11.89
N SER A 374 17.71 13.93 11.64
CA SER A 374 17.31 12.86 10.74
C SER A 374 16.71 13.44 9.46
N VAL A 375 17.31 13.10 8.33
CA VAL A 375 16.86 13.50 7.00
C VAL A 375 15.99 12.38 6.45
N ARG A 376 14.71 12.68 6.25
CA ARG A 376 13.75 11.76 5.62
C ARG A 376 13.47 12.21 4.21
N SER A 377 13.76 11.34 3.25
CA SER A 377 13.47 11.54 1.84
C SER A 377 12.51 10.48 1.37
N LYS A 378 11.37 10.86 0.78
CA LYS A 378 10.31 9.94 0.37
C LYS A 378 9.87 10.20 -1.07
N MET A 379 9.47 9.15 -1.76
CA MET A 379 8.85 9.18 -3.07
C MET A 379 7.68 8.19 -3.12
N ASP A 380 6.52 8.63 -3.60
CA ASP A 380 5.34 7.79 -3.84
C ASP A 380 4.95 7.78 -5.32
N VAL A 381 4.36 6.68 -5.78
CA VAL A 381 3.95 6.47 -7.18
C VAL A 381 2.89 7.44 -7.68
N LEU A 382 2.12 8.06 -6.80
CA LEU A 382 1.06 8.99 -7.15
C LEU A 382 1.10 10.22 -6.25
N ALA A 383 1.09 11.41 -6.85
CA ALA A 383 0.83 12.64 -6.11
C ALA A 383 -0.60 12.60 -5.56
N SER A 384 -0.84 13.02 -4.33
CA SER A 384 -2.22 13.07 -3.80
C SER A 384 -3.01 14.19 -4.46
N PHE A 385 -4.28 13.94 -4.79
CA PHE A 385 -5.27 14.97 -5.10
C PHE A 385 -5.50 15.80 -3.82
N GLY A 386 -4.75 16.88 -3.67
CA GLY A 386 -4.77 17.73 -2.47
C GLY A 386 -5.96 18.70 -2.42
N LYS A 387 -5.86 19.71 -1.54
CA LYS A 387 -6.79 20.86 -1.50
C LYS A 387 -6.69 21.77 -2.74
N SER A 388 -5.64 21.62 -3.57
CA SER A 388 -5.51 22.28 -4.87
C SER A 388 -6.10 21.38 -5.95
N SER A 389 -6.91 21.97 -6.83
CA SER A 389 -7.77 21.28 -7.78
C SER A 389 -7.06 20.54 -8.91
N ASN A 390 -5.73 20.60 -9.03
CA ASN A 390 -4.95 19.87 -10.02
C ASN A 390 -3.52 19.64 -9.50
N THR A 391 -3.04 18.40 -9.44
CA THR A 391 -1.60 18.12 -9.40
C THR A 391 -1.18 17.66 -10.79
N ASN A 392 -0.50 18.52 -11.55
CA ASN A 392 0.06 18.15 -12.86
C ASN A 392 1.23 17.15 -12.76
N LEU A 393 1.57 16.71 -11.55
CA LEU A 393 2.65 15.80 -11.26
C LEU A 393 2.12 14.38 -11.13
N SER A 394 2.79 13.45 -11.81
CA SER A 394 2.42 12.03 -11.76
C SER A 394 2.86 11.34 -10.47
N ARG A 395 3.88 11.86 -9.78
CA ARG A 395 4.51 11.25 -8.60
C ARG A 395 4.70 12.28 -7.49
N SER A 396 4.72 11.82 -6.25
CA SER A 396 4.99 12.65 -5.08
C SER A 396 6.43 12.47 -4.63
N VAL A 397 7.09 13.54 -4.21
CA VAL A 397 8.37 13.49 -3.50
C VAL A 397 8.30 14.42 -2.30
N SER A 398 8.93 14.02 -1.20
CA SER A 398 9.05 14.87 -0.01
C SER A 398 10.43 14.73 0.63
N LEU A 399 10.85 15.83 1.25
CA LEU A 399 12.05 15.92 2.06
C LEU A 399 11.65 16.57 3.38
N SER A 400 11.88 15.86 4.49
CA SER A 400 11.69 16.38 5.85
C SER A 400 13.02 16.31 6.60
N ILE A 401 13.28 17.31 7.42
CA ILE A 401 14.38 17.30 8.38
C ILE A 401 13.74 17.20 9.76
N ILE A 402 14.24 16.29 10.59
CA ILE A 402 13.62 15.89 11.84
C ILE A 402 14.63 16.03 12.97
N ASP A 403 14.20 16.58 14.11
CA ASP A 403 15.02 16.65 15.31
C ASP A 403 15.15 15.28 16.02
N GLN A 404 15.93 15.24 17.10
CA GLN A 404 16.10 14.03 17.91
C GLN A 404 14.81 13.55 18.58
N ASN A 405 13.81 14.42 18.74
CA ASN A 405 12.53 14.13 19.36
C ASN A 405 11.47 13.70 18.33
N GLY A 406 11.80 13.65 17.03
CA GLY A 406 10.87 13.29 15.97
C GLY A 406 10.05 14.47 15.41
N ASN A 407 10.35 15.72 15.78
CA ASN A 407 9.65 16.90 15.27
C ASN A 407 10.27 17.40 13.97
N GLU A 408 9.43 17.83 13.02
CA GLU A 408 9.91 18.44 11.79
C GLU A 408 10.53 19.83 12.05
N ILE A 409 11.72 20.04 11.49
CA ILE A 409 12.47 21.29 11.57
C ILE A 409 12.17 22.09 10.30
N SER A 410 11.47 23.21 10.48
CA SER A 410 11.21 24.14 9.39
C SER A 410 12.51 24.81 8.92
N PHE A 411 12.67 24.91 7.61
CA PHE A 411 13.76 25.64 6.97
C PHE A 411 13.19 26.58 5.91
N GLN A 412 13.90 27.67 5.63
CA GLN A 412 13.50 28.64 4.60
C GLN A 412 14.43 28.51 3.41
N ALA A 413 13.84 28.28 2.23
CA ALA A 413 14.52 28.42 0.96
C ALA A 413 14.21 29.82 0.39
N ASN A 414 15.21 30.48 -0.18
CA ASN A 414 15.05 31.71 -0.97
C ASN A 414 15.70 31.50 -2.35
N GLU A 415 15.65 32.51 -3.23
CA GLU A 415 16.19 32.37 -4.60
C GLU A 415 17.69 31.98 -4.62
N ASN A 416 18.47 32.47 -3.64
CA ASN A 416 19.90 32.17 -3.51
C ASN A 416 20.16 30.81 -2.83
N ASN A 417 19.24 30.36 -1.97
CA ASN A 417 19.31 29.10 -1.22
C ASN A 417 18.18 28.15 -1.66
N SER A 418 18.05 27.95 -2.98
CA SER A 418 17.01 27.08 -3.54
C SER A 418 17.41 25.60 -3.47
N ILE A 419 16.49 24.76 -2.99
CA ILE A 419 16.65 23.31 -3.09
C ILE A 419 16.23 22.90 -4.50
N LYS A 420 17.16 22.32 -5.26
CA LYS A 420 16.84 21.79 -6.59
C LYS A 420 16.26 20.39 -6.44
N LEU A 421 15.19 20.13 -7.17
CA LEU A 421 14.47 18.87 -7.12
C LEU A 421 14.31 18.29 -8.53
N ILE A 422 14.57 17.00 -8.66
CA ILE A 422 14.26 16.22 -9.86
C ILE A 422 13.18 15.21 -9.49
N ILE A 423 12.03 15.29 -10.17
CA ILE A 423 10.92 14.35 -10.02
C ILE A 423 10.80 13.54 -11.31
N PRO A 424 11.04 12.23 -11.29
CA PRO A 424 10.82 11.40 -12.44
C PRO A 424 9.32 11.25 -12.68
N ARG A 425 8.97 11.29 -13.95
CA ARG A 425 7.60 11.06 -14.39
C ARG A 425 7.23 9.59 -14.24
N ASP A 426 5.94 9.33 -14.11
CA ASP A 426 5.39 8.00 -14.36
C ASP A 426 5.56 7.64 -15.85
N PRO A 427 6.14 6.46 -16.16
CA PRO A 427 6.46 6.05 -17.53
C PRO A 427 5.24 5.87 -18.45
N ASN A 428 4.05 5.65 -17.89
CA ASN A 428 2.82 5.43 -18.66
C ASN A 428 2.01 6.71 -18.89
N VAL A 429 2.34 7.83 -18.23
CA VAL A 429 1.60 9.08 -18.41
C VAL A 429 2.02 9.75 -19.72
N LEU A 430 1.07 9.93 -20.63
CA LEU A 430 1.28 10.51 -21.96
C LEU A 430 1.86 11.93 -21.90
N ILE A 431 2.98 12.15 -22.59
CA ILE A 431 3.57 13.48 -22.73
C ILE A 431 2.73 14.27 -23.73
N PRO A 432 2.16 15.43 -23.36
CA PRO A 432 1.54 16.31 -24.34
C PRO A 432 2.56 16.68 -25.42
N SER A 433 2.11 16.82 -26.66
CA SER A 433 2.96 17.26 -27.76
C SER A 433 3.67 18.56 -27.37
N MET A 434 5.00 18.55 -27.38
CA MET A 434 5.79 19.76 -27.13
C MET A 434 5.64 20.68 -28.34
N TYR A 435 5.07 21.87 -28.13
CA TYR A 435 5.12 22.91 -29.15
C TYR A 435 6.52 23.51 -29.14
N LEU A 436 7.19 23.50 -30.28
CA LEU A 436 8.43 24.24 -30.49
C LEU A 436 8.11 25.74 -30.30
N GLN A 437 8.52 26.28 -29.15
CA GLN A 437 8.57 27.71 -28.95
C GLN A 437 9.88 28.19 -29.56
N ASN A 438 9.82 28.78 -30.75
CA ASN A 438 10.97 29.52 -31.29
C ASN A 438 11.21 30.69 -30.31
N VAL A 439 12.32 30.61 -29.56
CA VAL A 439 12.83 31.69 -28.71
C VAL A 439 13.80 32.53 -29.51
#